data_AF-A0A352W2R9-F1
#
_entry.id   AF-A0A352W2R9-F1
#
_cell.length_a   1.000
_cell.length_b   1.000
_cell.length_c   1.000
_cell.angle_alpha   90.00
_cell.angle_beta   90.00
_cell.angle_gamma   90.00
#
_symmetry.space_group_name_H-M   'P 1'
#
loop_
_entity.id
_entity.type
_entity.pdbx_description
1 polymer ?
#
loop_
_entity_poly.entity_id
_entity_poly.type
_entity_poly.pdbx_seq_one_letter_code
_entity_poly.pdbx_strand_id
1 'polypeptide(L)'
;MELNNCVLLETLPEGRSLFFSAPVKIISTVKTSRVMECLHKMDALSGRGFYLAGYAAYEAGYAFEKKYPEIPEQFPFPLLWFGVYKKPLLLNNKNRVGIYKKLFPAGLKTENPAALPALSAADYKKKINIIKNHLQNGDIYQLNFTFPLKFSFSQNGFALYNEMKTKQPVKYSAFIRRGSSYICSVSPELFFEKNGSRMRCLPMKGTMPRGNSITADQQNAQSLKNSIKNRAENTMIADLIRNDLGKISRPGSIMVKKPFGLEKHETLFQMTTEIRSQLNPGIKLADIFPALFPCGSVTGAPKIRAMQIIKTLESSWRGVYTGTLGYITPGGKNAVFSVAIRTAELKRQKGRLGIGSGIVWDSRSDEEYGECLLKSAFLFPGYSEFKIIESLLLVRKKYYFLNEHLDRMEKSAACFSFVFSREKIVRALLKHARNSSPEARKIRLLLGRSGDFSIEQSKLAPVRHAVLKIKISDQAVNSRDLFLQHKTTKRRLFNEEFSGKKNCAEIIFCNERGEITEGSSNNIFIRKKNLFFTPPLSCG
;
A
#
# COMPACT_ATOMS: atom_id res chain seq x y z
N MET A 1 -2.37 -32.59 -14.72
CA MET A 1 -2.01 -32.43 -13.29
C MET A 1 -3.01 -31.47 -12.70
N GLU A 2 -3.91 -31.92 -11.82
CA GLU A 2 -4.91 -31.03 -11.22
C GLU A 2 -4.25 -30.07 -10.23
N LEU A 3 -4.21 -28.78 -10.56
CA LEU A 3 -3.59 -27.73 -9.74
C LEU A 3 -4.52 -27.17 -8.66
N ASN A 4 -5.47 -27.98 -8.16
CA ASN A 4 -6.48 -27.49 -7.24
C ASN A 4 -5.91 -27.00 -5.90
N ASN A 5 -4.76 -27.55 -5.46
CA ASN A 5 -4.05 -27.07 -4.30
C ASN A 5 -2.55 -26.98 -4.61
N CYS A 6 -2.01 -25.77 -4.68
CA CYS A 6 -0.59 -25.55 -4.91
C CYS A 6 -0.08 -24.28 -4.23
N VAL A 7 1.20 -24.27 -3.93
CA VAL A 7 1.93 -23.13 -3.39
C VAL A 7 3.15 -22.88 -4.26
N LEU A 8 3.24 -21.68 -4.82
CA LEU A 8 4.44 -21.18 -5.48
C LEU A 8 5.04 -20.12 -4.57
N LEU A 9 6.27 -20.34 -4.12
CA LEU A 9 7.08 -19.36 -3.41
C LEU A 9 8.20 -18.92 -4.34
N GLU A 10 8.21 -17.64 -4.67
CA GLU A 10 9.22 -17.05 -5.53
C GLU A 10 10.11 -16.09 -4.73
N THR A 11 11.29 -15.84 -5.30
CA THR A 11 12.29 -14.87 -4.82
C THR A 11 12.94 -15.14 -3.47
N LEU A 12 13.02 -16.42 -3.05
CA LEU A 12 13.87 -16.83 -1.92
C LEU A 12 15.33 -16.37 -2.12
N PRO A 13 16.12 -16.19 -1.03
CA PRO A 13 17.52 -15.81 -1.14
C PRO A 13 18.25 -16.59 -2.25
N GLU A 14 19.05 -15.88 -3.07
CA GLU A 14 19.76 -16.39 -4.27
C GLU A 14 18.90 -16.66 -5.52
N GLY A 15 17.66 -16.15 -5.58
CA GLY A 15 16.83 -16.23 -6.80
C GLY A 15 16.19 -17.60 -7.04
N ARG A 16 16.12 -18.43 -5.99
CA ARG A 16 15.47 -19.74 -6.02
C ARG A 16 13.96 -19.59 -5.87
N SER A 17 13.21 -20.43 -6.58
CA SER A 17 11.75 -20.49 -6.46
C SER A 17 11.33 -21.93 -6.19
N LEU A 18 10.37 -22.11 -5.27
CA LEU A 18 9.85 -23.41 -4.86
C LEU A 18 8.41 -23.55 -5.31
N PHE A 19 8.11 -24.62 -6.03
CA PHE A 19 6.75 -24.96 -6.42
C PHE A 19 6.31 -26.24 -5.75
N PHE A 20 5.26 -26.14 -4.94
CA PHE A 20 4.63 -27.25 -4.24
C PHE A 20 3.28 -27.53 -4.89
N SER A 21 3.08 -28.76 -5.36
CA SER A 21 1.85 -29.23 -5.97
C SER A 21 1.51 -30.63 -5.49
N ALA A 22 0.24 -31.04 -5.62
CA ALA A 22 -0.25 -32.35 -5.20
C ALA A 22 0.09 -32.65 -3.72
N PRO A 23 -0.47 -31.86 -2.77
CA PRO A 23 -0.25 -32.13 -1.35
C PRO A 23 -0.76 -33.51 -0.98
N VAL A 24 0.01 -34.26 -0.19
CA VAL A 24 -0.43 -35.56 0.35
C VAL A 24 -1.50 -35.38 1.42
N LYS A 25 -1.52 -34.21 2.07
CA LYS A 25 -2.47 -33.82 3.10
C LYS A 25 -2.53 -32.30 3.17
N ILE A 26 -3.66 -31.77 3.63
CA ILE A 26 -3.82 -30.36 3.96
C ILE A 26 -4.12 -30.26 5.46
N ILE A 27 -3.35 -29.43 6.16
CA ILE A 27 -3.60 -29.05 7.55
C ILE A 27 -4.30 -27.70 7.52
N SER A 28 -5.51 -27.64 8.06
CA SER A 28 -6.30 -26.42 8.05
C SER A 28 -7.30 -26.40 9.18
N THR A 29 -7.61 -25.20 9.69
CA THR A 29 -8.67 -24.98 10.67
C THR A 29 -9.34 -23.64 10.43
N VAL A 30 -10.64 -23.58 10.71
CA VAL A 30 -11.42 -22.33 10.81
C VAL A 30 -11.70 -21.96 12.27
N LYS A 31 -11.28 -22.80 13.22
CA LYS A 31 -11.52 -22.66 14.66
C LYS A 31 -10.26 -22.24 15.40
N THR A 32 -10.40 -21.28 16.31
CA THR A 32 -9.30 -20.76 17.14
C THR A 32 -8.73 -21.79 18.08
N SER A 33 -9.58 -22.58 18.75
CA SER A 33 -9.16 -23.66 19.67
C SER A 33 -8.26 -24.71 19.00
N ARG A 34 -8.37 -24.89 17.69
CA ARG A 34 -7.62 -25.91 16.92
C ARG A 34 -6.33 -25.39 16.30
N VAL A 35 -5.97 -24.11 16.49
CA VAL A 35 -4.75 -23.52 15.92
C VAL A 35 -3.50 -24.23 16.47
N MET A 36 -3.40 -24.39 17.79
CA MET A 36 -2.27 -25.10 18.42
C MET A 36 -2.17 -26.57 18.00
N GLU A 37 -3.31 -27.25 17.92
CA GLU A 37 -3.38 -28.63 17.41
C GLU A 37 -2.81 -28.74 15.99
N CYS A 38 -3.14 -27.78 15.12
CA CYS A 38 -2.60 -27.72 13.76
C CYS A 38 -1.08 -27.49 13.74
N LEU A 39 -0.55 -26.63 14.60
CA LEU A 39 0.89 -26.39 14.71
C LEU A 39 1.65 -27.63 15.19
N HIS A 40 1.14 -28.34 16.20
CA HIS A 40 1.72 -29.62 16.63
C HIS A 40 1.69 -30.68 15.51
N LYS A 41 0.60 -30.74 14.73
CA LYS A 41 0.52 -31.62 13.56
C LYS A 41 1.55 -31.26 12.49
N MET A 42 1.78 -29.97 12.26
CA MET A 42 2.83 -29.47 11.36
C MET A 42 4.22 -29.91 11.85
N ASP A 43 4.53 -29.71 13.12
CA ASP A 43 5.80 -30.13 13.71
C ASP A 43 6.02 -31.65 13.55
N ALA A 44 5.02 -32.47 13.89
CA ALA A 44 5.10 -33.92 13.75
C ALA A 44 5.33 -34.37 12.29
N LEU A 45 4.62 -33.77 11.33
CA LEU A 45 4.75 -34.11 9.91
C LEU A 45 6.09 -33.64 9.32
N SER A 46 6.57 -32.46 9.72
CA SER A 46 7.92 -32.03 9.33
C SER A 46 8.98 -33.00 9.86
N GLY A 47 8.84 -33.47 11.11
CA GLY A 47 9.71 -34.49 11.72
C GLY A 47 9.70 -35.83 10.98
N ARG A 48 8.59 -36.18 10.32
CA ARG A 48 8.47 -37.37 9.44
C ARG A 48 9.04 -37.18 8.04
N GLY A 49 9.74 -36.09 7.79
CA GLY A 49 10.44 -35.86 6.52
C GLY A 49 9.63 -35.08 5.47
N PHE A 50 8.47 -34.52 5.82
CA PHE A 50 7.67 -33.75 4.88
C PHE A 50 8.04 -32.26 4.84
N TYR A 51 7.84 -31.64 3.67
CA TYR A 51 7.78 -30.20 3.53
C TYR A 51 6.36 -29.70 3.83
N LEU A 52 6.28 -28.49 4.35
CA LEU A 52 5.01 -27.79 4.57
C LEU A 52 5.08 -26.43 3.91
N ALA A 53 4.01 -26.01 3.22
CA ALA A 53 3.95 -24.68 2.64
C ALA A 53 2.50 -24.15 2.66
N GLY A 54 2.34 -22.86 2.97
CA GLY A 54 1.01 -22.30 3.21
C GLY A 54 1.02 -20.94 3.90
N TYR A 55 -0.05 -20.67 4.65
CA TYR A 55 -0.25 -19.40 5.36
C TYR A 55 -0.95 -19.58 6.70
N ALA A 56 -0.77 -18.58 7.57
CA ALA A 56 -1.62 -18.33 8.73
C ALA A 56 -2.27 -16.95 8.60
N ALA A 57 -3.58 -16.88 8.77
CA ALA A 57 -4.33 -15.62 8.81
C ALA A 57 -4.02 -14.85 10.11
N TYR A 58 -4.18 -13.53 10.09
CA TYR A 58 -3.96 -12.66 11.23
C TYR A 58 -4.73 -13.13 12.48
N GLU A 59 -5.98 -13.56 12.30
CA GLU A 59 -6.86 -13.99 13.38
C GLU A 59 -6.38 -15.28 14.07
N ALA A 60 -5.48 -16.06 13.47
CA ALA A 60 -4.86 -17.20 14.16
C ALA A 60 -4.09 -16.76 15.40
N GLY A 61 -3.62 -15.50 15.45
CA GLY A 61 -2.87 -14.96 16.58
C GLY A 61 -3.67 -14.83 17.86
N TYR A 62 -5.00 -14.70 17.76
CA TYR A 62 -5.88 -14.65 18.93
C TYR A 62 -5.90 -15.99 19.70
N ALA A 63 -5.46 -17.09 19.10
CA ALA A 63 -5.40 -18.39 19.78
C ALA A 63 -4.25 -18.52 20.80
N PHE A 64 -3.30 -17.58 20.81
CA PHE A 64 -2.07 -17.74 21.57
C PHE A 64 -2.06 -17.07 22.94
N GLU A 65 -2.95 -16.11 23.21
CA GLU A 65 -2.94 -15.37 24.47
C GLU A 65 -4.34 -15.11 25.01
N LYS A 66 -4.59 -15.51 26.26
CA LYS A 66 -5.92 -15.38 26.90
C LYS A 66 -6.36 -13.94 27.14
N LYS A 67 -5.41 -13.00 27.21
CA LYS A 67 -5.68 -11.56 27.45
C LYS A 67 -6.14 -10.82 26.19
N TYR A 68 -6.12 -11.49 25.03
CA TYR A 68 -6.66 -10.93 23.80
C TYR A 68 -8.18 -10.73 23.89
N PRO A 69 -8.76 -9.85 23.05
CA PRO A 69 -10.21 -9.62 23.08
C PRO A 69 -10.98 -10.91 22.77
N GLU A 70 -12.19 -11.01 23.30
CA GLU A 70 -13.11 -12.07 22.93
C GLU A 70 -13.44 -11.99 21.43
N ILE A 71 -13.35 -13.14 20.77
CA ILE A 71 -13.58 -13.29 19.33
C ILE A 71 -14.44 -14.53 19.07
N PRO A 72 -15.08 -14.63 17.90
CA PRO A 72 -15.79 -15.85 17.53
C PRO A 72 -14.87 -17.06 17.52
N GLU A 73 -15.34 -18.19 18.03
CA GLU A 73 -14.57 -19.44 18.01
C GLU A 73 -14.39 -19.99 16.59
N GLN A 74 -15.24 -19.61 15.64
CA GLN A 74 -15.20 -20.08 14.26
C GLN A 74 -15.28 -18.93 13.25
N PHE A 75 -14.41 -18.98 12.24
CA PHE A 75 -14.28 -17.98 11.19
C PHE A 75 -14.83 -18.47 9.84
N PRO A 76 -15.26 -17.56 8.95
CA PRO A 76 -15.74 -17.91 7.61
C PRO A 76 -14.60 -18.26 6.63
N PHE A 77 -13.35 -18.25 7.09
CA PHE A 77 -12.15 -18.55 6.33
C PHE A 77 -11.15 -19.33 7.19
N PRO A 78 -10.22 -20.09 6.57
CA PRO A 78 -9.19 -20.79 7.32
C PRO A 78 -8.24 -19.84 8.04
N LEU A 79 -8.03 -20.09 9.34
CA LEU A 79 -7.02 -19.44 10.16
C LEU A 79 -5.62 -19.97 9.85
N LEU A 80 -5.53 -21.25 9.52
CA LEU A 80 -4.32 -21.91 9.03
C LEU A 80 -4.67 -22.70 7.77
N TRP A 81 -3.77 -22.69 6.79
CA TRP A 81 -3.83 -23.62 5.66
C TRP A 81 -2.40 -23.94 5.21
N PHE A 82 -1.98 -25.18 5.40
CA PHE A 82 -0.68 -25.69 4.97
C PHE A 82 -0.85 -27.00 4.22
N GLY A 83 -0.34 -27.04 2.99
CA GLY A 83 -0.17 -28.30 2.28
C GLY A 83 1.05 -29.04 2.81
N VAL A 84 0.94 -30.37 2.86
CA VAL A 84 2.02 -31.31 3.22
C VAL A 84 2.53 -31.93 1.93
N TYR A 85 3.83 -31.86 1.69
CA TYR A 85 4.44 -32.25 0.42
C TYR A 85 5.67 -33.14 0.64
N LYS A 86 5.88 -34.12 -0.26
CA LYS A 86 7.10 -34.95 -0.24
C LYS A 86 8.34 -34.16 -0.64
N LYS A 87 8.24 -33.34 -1.70
CA LYS A 87 9.32 -32.46 -2.17
C LYS A 87 8.74 -31.29 -2.98
N PRO A 88 9.37 -30.09 -2.96
CA PRO A 88 9.10 -29.06 -3.94
C PRO A 88 9.77 -29.37 -5.28
N LEU A 89 9.22 -28.79 -6.34
CA LEU A 89 9.93 -28.58 -7.60
C LEU A 89 10.76 -27.30 -7.49
N LEU A 90 12.07 -27.41 -7.72
CA LEU A 90 12.99 -26.27 -7.76
C LEU A 90 12.90 -25.57 -9.12
N LEU A 91 12.55 -24.30 -9.09
CA LEU A 91 12.46 -23.44 -10.26
C LEU A 91 13.64 -22.47 -10.28
N ASN A 92 14.24 -22.31 -11.46
CA ASN A 92 15.32 -21.39 -11.75
C ASN A 92 14.99 -20.58 -13.02
N ASN A 93 15.84 -19.61 -13.37
CA ASN A 93 15.59 -18.73 -14.51
C ASN A 93 15.46 -19.48 -15.85
N LYS A 94 16.09 -20.65 -16.01
CA LYS A 94 16.07 -21.45 -17.25
C LYS A 94 14.77 -22.24 -17.41
N ASN A 95 14.23 -22.82 -16.33
CA ASN A 95 13.05 -23.70 -16.41
C ASN A 95 11.72 -23.02 -16.04
N ARG A 96 11.73 -21.87 -15.36
CA ARG A 96 10.51 -21.21 -14.85
C ARG A 96 9.51 -20.86 -15.94
N VAL A 97 9.97 -20.37 -17.09
CA VAL A 97 9.10 -19.86 -18.16
C VAL A 97 8.30 -21.00 -18.80
N GLY A 98 8.96 -22.12 -19.10
CA GLY A 98 8.30 -23.31 -19.66
C GLY A 98 7.31 -23.92 -18.67
N ILE A 99 7.68 -23.95 -17.38
CA ILE A 99 6.81 -24.47 -16.32
C ILE A 99 5.60 -23.55 -16.11
N TYR A 100 5.76 -22.23 -16.11
CA TYR A 100 4.62 -21.30 -15.99
C TYR A 100 3.68 -21.41 -17.18
N LYS A 101 4.18 -21.47 -18.41
CA LYS A 101 3.33 -21.67 -19.60
C LYS A 101 2.52 -22.96 -19.51
N LYS A 102 3.12 -24.04 -18.99
CA LYS A 102 2.47 -25.35 -18.84
C LYS A 102 1.46 -25.41 -17.70
N LEU A 103 1.75 -24.75 -16.57
CA LEU A 103 0.91 -24.79 -15.37
C LEU A 103 -0.16 -23.69 -15.33
N PHE A 104 0.13 -22.56 -15.96
CA PHE A 104 -0.70 -21.36 -15.97
C PHE A 104 -0.76 -20.79 -17.40
N PRO A 105 -1.50 -21.41 -18.33
CA PRO A 105 -1.61 -20.92 -19.69
C PRO A 105 -2.07 -19.46 -19.72
N ALA A 106 -1.33 -18.64 -20.48
CA ALA A 106 -1.59 -17.21 -20.64
C ALA A 106 -2.82 -16.97 -21.51
N GLY A 107 -3.46 -15.80 -21.37
CA GLY A 107 -4.49 -15.43 -22.32
C GLY A 107 -5.36 -14.21 -22.06
N LEU A 108 -5.17 -13.39 -21.02
CA LEU A 108 -6.07 -12.25 -20.79
C LEU A 108 -5.33 -11.01 -20.27
N LYS A 109 -5.57 -9.89 -20.96
CA LYS A 109 -5.20 -8.54 -20.51
C LYS A 109 -6.10 -8.14 -19.35
N THR A 110 -5.54 -7.39 -18.41
CA THR A 110 -6.28 -6.86 -17.28
C THR A 110 -6.96 -5.56 -17.71
N GLU A 111 -8.29 -5.53 -17.71
CA GLU A 111 -8.98 -4.25 -17.56
C GLU A 111 -8.68 -3.76 -16.14
N ASN A 112 -8.15 -2.54 -16.02
CA ASN A 112 -7.75 -1.96 -14.73
C ASN A 112 -8.92 -2.07 -13.74
N PRO A 113 -8.85 -2.94 -12.72
CA PRO A 113 -9.97 -3.12 -11.82
C PRO A 113 -10.13 -1.83 -11.00
N ALA A 114 -11.30 -1.20 -11.07
CA ALA A 114 -11.62 -0.11 -10.16
C ALA A 114 -11.73 -0.71 -8.75
N ALA A 115 -10.87 -0.25 -7.84
CA ALA A 115 -10.99 -0.56 -6.43
C ALA A 115 -11.88 0.47 -5.74
N LEU A 116 -12.63 -0.01 -4.75
CA LEU A 116 -13.37 0.84 -3.83
C LEU A 116 -12.80 0.62 -2.43
N PRO A 117 -12.28 1.68 -1.78
CA PRO A 117 -12.00 1.66 -0.36
C PRO A 117 -13.27 1.33 0.41
N ALA A 118 -13.21 0.34 1.30
CA ALA A 118 -14.35 0.02 2.17
C ALA A 118 -14.53 1.04 3.31
N LEU A 119 -13.61 2.01 3.43
CA LEU A 119 -13.63 3.05 4.44
C LEU A 119 -13.37 4.40 3.75
N SER A 120 -14.26 5.36 3.98
CA SER A 120 -14.10 6.72 3.45
C SER A 120 -12.99 7.47 4.19
N ALA A 121 -12.39 8.50 3.57
CA ALA A 121 -11.41 9.36 4.24
C ALA A 121 -12.00 10.03 5.51
N ALA A 122 -13.28 10.42 5.46
CA ALA A 122 -13.97 11.03 6.59
C ALA A 122 -14.13 10.06 7.77
N ASP A 123 -14.50 8.80 7.51
CA ASP A 123 -14.63 7.80 8.56
C ASP A 123 -13.26 7.30 9.05
N TYR A 124 -12.27 7.23 8.16
CA TYR A 124 -10.88 7.00 8.53
C TYR A 124 -10.41 8.06 9.54
N LYS A 125 -10.65 9.35 9.27
CA LYS A 125 -10.30 10.45 10.19
C LYS A 125 -10.95 10.29 11.56
N LYS A 126 -12.24 9.92 11.62
CA LYS A 126 -12.92 9.64 12.90
C LYS A 126 -12.22 8.52 13.68
N LYS A 127 -11.84 7.43 12.99
CA LYS A 127 -11.12 6.29 13.61
C LYS A 127 -9.71 6.68 14.06
N ILE A 128 -9.00 7.51 13.30
CA ILE A 128 -7.70 8.07 13.72
C ILE A 128 -7.83 8.91 14.98
N ASN A 129 -8.87 9.72 15.12
CA ASN A 129 -9.07 10.50 16.35
C ASN A 129 -9.26 9.60 17.59
N ILE A 130 -9.97 8.47 17.44
CA ILE A 130 -10.09 7.48 18.53
C ILE A 130 -8.72 6.88 18.86
N ILE A 131 -7.92 6.55 17.84
CA ILE A 131 -6.55 6.04 18.04
C ILE A 131 -5.67 7.09 18.75
N LYS A 132 -5.79 8.37 18.38
CA LYS A 132 -5.07 9.47 19.03
C LYS A 132 -5.44 9.62 20.50
N ASN A 133 -6.70 9.43 20.87
CA ASN A 133 -7.09 9.43 22.28
C ASN A 133 -6.40 8.30 23.06
N HIS A 134 -6.32 7.10 22.48
CA HIS A 134 -5.58 6.00 23.10
C HIS A 134 -4.07 6.29 23.22
N LEU A 135 -3.46 6.90 22.19
CA LEU A 135 -2.06 7.33 22.24
C LEU A 135 -1.83 8.41 23.32
N GLN A 136 -2.73 9.40 23.41
CA GLN A 136 -2.67 10.47 24.41
C GLN A 136 -2.77 9.93 25.84
N ASN A 137 -3.64 8.95 26.06
CA ASN A 137 -3.84 8.34 27.37
C ASN A 137 -2.72 7.34 27.75
N GLY A 138 -1.75 7.10 26.86
CA GLY A 138 -0.68 6.15 27.08
C GLY A 138 -1.09 4.67 26.99
N ASP A 139 -2.27 4.37 26.43
CA ASP A 139 -2.73 2.98 26.23
C ASP A 139 -1.81 2.22 25.25
N ILE A 140 -1.29 2.95 24.25
CA ILE A 140 -0.45 2.44 23.18
C ILE A 140 0.58 3.51 22.77
N TYR A 141 1.69 3.09 22.18
CA TYR A 141 2.68 3.93 21.50
C TYR A 141 2.45 3.99 19.99
N GLN A 142 1.90 2.93 19.42
CA GLN A 142 1.58 2.82 18.00
C GLN A 142 0.46 1.80 17.78
N LEU A 143 -0.40 2.06 16.79
CA LEU A 143 -1.37 1.08 16.30
C LEU A 143 -1.35 1.02 14.77
N ASN A 144 -1.20 -0.17 14.20
CA ASN A 144 -1.32 -0.39 12.77
C ASN A 144 -2.80 -0.52 12.40
N PHE A 145 -3.38 0.55 11.87
CA PHE A 145 -4.80 0.61 11.51
C PHE A 145 -4.98 0.23 10.05
N THR A 146 -5.94 -0.66 9.77
CA THR A 146 -6.11 -1.22 8.43
C THR A 146 -7.56 -1.25 7.99
N PHE A 147 -7.75 -1.26 6.67
CA PHE A 147 -9.04 -1.41 6.02
C PHE A 147 -8.88 -2.03 4.62
N PRO A 148 -9.92 -2.68 4.08
CA PRO A 148 -9.81 -3.36 2.80
C PRO A 148 -10.16 -2.46 1.61
N LEU A 149 -9.46 -2.67 0.50
CA LEU A 149 -9.94 -2.38 -0.84
C LEU A 149 -10.68 -3.59 -1.39
N LYS A 150 -11.82 -3.35 -2.03
CA LYS A 150 -12.60 -4.37 -2.75
C LYS A 150 -12.57 -4.07 -4.23
N PHE A 151 -12.43 -5.11 -5.05
CA PHE A 151 -12.39 -4.98 -6.50
C PHE A 151 -12.94 -6.24 -7.18
N SER A 152 -13.33 -6.10 -8.44
CA SER A 152 -13.66 -7.22 -9.32
C SER A 152 -12.46 -7.54 -10.20
N PHE A 153 -12.28 -8.79 -10.59
CA PHE A 153 -11.24 -9.19 -11.54
C PHE A 153 -11.78 -10.24 -12.50
N SER A 154 -11.52 -10.07 -13.78
CA SER A 154 -11.94 -10.99 -14.86
C SER A 154 -10.90 -12.10 -15.15
N GLN A 155 -9.81 -12.12 -14.39
CA GLN A 155 -8.59 -12.83 -14.75
C GLN A 155 -8.45 -14.19 -14.06
N ASN A 156 -7.51 -15.01 -14.55
CA ASN A 156 -6.91 -16.08 -13.75
C ASN A 156 -6.10 -15.45 -12.61
N GLY A 157 -6.28 -15.92 -11.37
CA GLY A 157 -5.57 -15.38 -10.20
C GLY A 157 -4.05 -15.39 -10.34
N PHE A 158 -3.48 -16.33 -11.11
CA PHE A 158 -2.04 -16.35 -11.38
C PHE A 158 -1.58 -15.18 -12.27
N ALA A 159 -2.40 -14.75 -13.23
CA ALA A 159 -2.08 -13.62 -14.10
C ALA A 159 -1.98 -12.33 -13.27
N LEU A 160 -2.94 -12.11 -12.37
CA LEU A 160 -2.93 -10.98 -11.44
C LEU A 160 -1.70 -11.00 -10.54
N TYR A 161 -1.37 -12.16 -9.96
CA TYR A 161 -0.16 -12.34 -9.18
C TYR A 161 1.11 -11.98 -9.97
N ASN A 162 1.22 -12.45 -11.21
CA ASN A 162 2.40 -12.17 -12.04
C ASN A 162 2.50 -10.67 -12.39
N GLU A 163 1.38 -10.00 -12.62
CA GLU A 163 1.33 -8.55 -12.81
C GLU A 163 1.79 -7.80 -11.55
N MET A 164 1.26 -8.16 -10.37
CA MET A 164 1.67 -7.59 -9.09
C MET A 164 3.17 -7.71 -8.86
N LYS A 165 3.73 -8.90 -9.12
CA LYS A 165 5.16 -9.20 -8.97
C LYS A 165 6.03 -8.39 -9.95
N THR A 166 5.55 -8.20 -11.18
CA THR A 166 6.26 -7.42 -12.20
C THR A 166 6.29 -5.94 -11.84
N LYS A 167 5.15 -5.39 -11.39
CA LYS A 167 5.05 -3.99 -10.95
C LYS A 167 5.77 -3.71 -9.65
N GLN A 168 5.95 -4.73 -8.81
CA GLN A 168 6.59 -4.57 -7.51
C GLN A 168 7.49 -5.77 -7.17
N PRO A 169 8.72 -5.78 -7.69
CA PRO A 169 9.69 -6.82 -7.38
C PRO A 169 10.04 -6.84 -5.89
N VAL A 170 9.90 -8.00 -5.25
CA VAL A 170 10.18 -8.21 -3.82
C VAL A 170 10.96 -9.50 -3.56
N LYS A 171 11.57 -9.60 -2.38
CA LYS A 171 12.30 -10.80 -1.91
C LYS A 171 11.38 -11.92 -1.39
N TYR A 172 10.10 -11.64 -1.14
CA TYR A 172 9.19 -12.66 -0.63
C TYR A 172 7.86 -12.59 -1.38
N SER A 173 7.76 -13.38 -2.46
CA SER A 173 6.51 -13.47 -3.23
C SER A 173 5.91 -14.87 -3.14
N ALA A 174 4.59 -14.92 -3.04
CA ALA A 174 3.86 -16.17 -2.88
C ALA A 174 2.56 -16.15 -3.67
N PHE A 175 2.30 -17.25 -4.37
CA PHE A 175 1.00 -17.56 -4.96
C PHE A 175 0.48 -18.86 -4.39
N ILE A 176 -0.71 -18.82 -3.78
CA ILE A 176 -1.38 -20.01 -3.24
C ILE A 176 -2.70 -20.16 -3.96
N ARG A 177 -2.95 -21.36 -4.52
CA ARG A 177 -4.26 -21.75 -5.02
C ARG A 177 -4.86 -22.79 -4.09
N ARG A 178 -6.10 -22.53 -3.67
CA ARG A 178 -6.92 -23.41 -2.83
C ARG A 178 -8.31 -23.54 -3.45
N GLY A 179 -8.49 -24.58 -4.25
CA GLY A 179 -9.65 -24.77 -5.12
C GLY A 179 -9.84 -23.58 -6.06
N SER A 180 -10.95 -22.85 -5.86
CA SER A 180 -11.33 -21.64 -6.61
C SER A 180 -10.90 -20.33 -5.94
N SER A 181 -10.17 -20.40 -4.82
CA SER A 181 -9.60 -19.24 -4.15
C SER A 181 -8.11 -19.12 -4.42
N TYR A 182 -7.63 -17.88 -4.50
CA TYR A 182 -6.22 -17.56 -4.72
C TYR A 182 -5.73 -16.55 -3.70
N ILE A 183 -4.46 -16.65 -3.32
CA ILE A 183 -3.77 -15.67 -2.50
C ILE A 183 -2.52 -15.26 -3.29
N CYS A 184 -2.39 -13.97 -3.53
CA CYS A 184 -1.31 -13.38 -4.32
C CYS A 184 -0.56 -12.40 -3.42
N SER A 185 0.67 -12.69 -3.03
CA SER A 185 1.45 -11.88 -2.10
C SER A 185 2.75 -11.41 -2.75
N VAL A 186 3.02 -10.12 -2.64
CA VAL A 186 4.30 -9.48 -3.01
C VAL A 186 4.86 -8.74 -1.80
N SER A 187 5.16 -9.51 -0.75
CA SER A 187 5.62 -8.98 0.52
C SER A 187 7.10 -8.57 0.46
N PRO A 188 7.44 -7.35 0.90
CA PRO A 188 8.83 -6.98 1.10
C PRO A 188 9.39 -7.51 2.43
N GLU A 189 8.55 -7.88 3.41
CA GLU A 189 8.95 -8.00 4.82
C GLU A 189 9.11 -9.45 5.28
N LEU A 190 10.30 -9.77 5.79
CA LEU A 190 10.58 -11.06 6.44
C LEU A 190 9.98 -11.05 7.84
N PHE A 191 9.05 -11.97 8.10
CA PHE A 191 8.56 -12.20 9.45
C PHE A 191 9.63 -12.93 10.27
N PHE A 192 10.03 -14.11 9.82
CA PHE A 192 11.21 -14.79 10.36
C PHE A 192 11.80 -15.79 9.37
N GLU A 193 13.10 -16.02 9.51
CA GLU A 193 13.82 -17.14 8.93
C GLU A 193 14.46 -17.95 10.06
N LYS A 194 14.25 -19.27 10.03
CA LYS A 194 14.90 -20.25 10.89
C LYS A 194 15.90 -21.05 10.07
N ASN A 195 17.12 -21.19 10.56
CA ASN A 195 18.13 -22.10 10.03
C ASN A 195 18.78 -22.88 11.18
N GLY A 196 18.32 -24.11 11.41
CA GLY A 196 18.67 -24.89 12.58
C GLY A 196 18.21 -24.16 13.85
N SER A 197 19.16 -23.77 14.70
CA SER A 197 18.93 -22.97 15.91
C SER A 197 18.97 -21.46 15.65
N ARG A 198 19.38 -20.99 14.46
CA ARG A 198 19.54 -19.57 14.18
C ARG A 198 18.21 -18.98 13.73
N MET A 199 17.82 -17.87 14.33
CA MET A 199 16.67 -17.07 13.90
C MET A 199 17.12 -15.73 13.34
N ARG A 200 16.39 -15.26 12.34
CA ARG A 200 16.55 -13.93 11.74
C ARG A 200 15.19 -13.31 11.49
N CYS A 201 14.99 -12.08 11.95
CA CYS A 201 13.85 -11.23 11.61
C CYS A 201 14.38 -9.97 10.93
N LEU A 202 13.59 -9.38 10.01
CA LEU A 202 13.99 -8.17 9.30
C LEU A 202 12.82 -7.18 9.25
N PRO A 203 12.45 -6.58 10.40
CA PRO A 203 11.47 -5.51 10.43
C PRO A 203 11.88 -4.35 9.54
N MET A 204 10.88 -3.70 8.97
CA MET A 204 11.07 -2.54 8.12
C MET A 204 10.13 -1.40 8.53
N LYS A 205 10.67 -0.17 8.55
CA LYS A 205 9.91 1.07 8.75
C LYS A 205 10.65 2.20 8.05
N GLY A 206 9.91 3.07 7.39
CA GLY A 206 10.46 4.17 6.59
C GLY A 206 10.80 3.77 5.16
N THR A 207 10.32 4.59 4.23
CA THR A 207 10.50 4.41 2.80
C THR A 207 10.81 5.76 2.18
N MET A 208 11.65 5.78 1.14
CA MET A 208 11.95 6.98 0.37
C MET A 208 12.02 6.61 -1.11
N PRO A 209 11.45 7.40 -2.04
CA PRO A 209 11.61 7.14 -3.47
C PRO A 209 13.07 7.20 -3.90
N ARG A 210 13.41 6.47 -4.97
CA ARG A 210 14.71 6.62 -5.63
C ARG A 210 14.82 8.00 -6.28
N GLY A 211 16.03 8.54 -6.34
CA GLY A 211 16.28 9.82 -6.99
C GLY A 211 16.34 9.69 -8.52
N ASN A 212 15.96 10.75 -9.23
CA ASN A 212 16.05 10.84 -10.69
C ASN A 212 17.48 11.17 -11.19
N SER A 213 18.46 11.22 -10.30
CA SER A 213 19.89 11.38 -10.58
C SER A 213 20.69 10.74 -9.45
N ILE A 214 21.97 10.43 -9.67
CA ILE A 214 22.84 9.82 -8.65
C ILE A 214 22.87 10.69 -7.38
N THR A 215 22.99 12.01 -7.53
CA THR A 215 23.01 12.95 -6.42
C THR A 215 21.69 12.98 -5.66
N ALA A 216 20.55 13.06 -6.35
CA ALA A 216 19.23 13.00 -5.71
C ALA A 216 18.98 11.65 -5.02
N ASP A 217 19.49 10.56 -5.61
CA ASP A 217 19.35 9.21 -5.05
C ASP A 217 20.14 9.07 -3.74
N GLN A 218 21.35 9.62 -3.71
CA GLN A 218 22.19 9.69 -2.51
C GLN A 218 21.57 10.59 -1.44
N GLN A 219 21.03 11.75 -1.82
CA GLN A 219 20.33 12.65 -0.90
C GLN A 219 19.11 11.96 -0.28
N ASN A 220 18.26 11.33 -1.10
CA ASN A 220 17.10 10.59 -0.62
C ASN A 220 17.49 9.47 0.35
N ALA A 221 18.53 8.69 0.01
CA ALA A 221 19.05 7.66 0.90
C ALA A 221 19.52 8.27 2.24
N GLN A 222 20.29 9.35 2.20
CA GLN A 222 20.82 10.00 3.40
C GLN A 222 19.70 10.63 4.25
N SER A 223 18.69 11.24 3.63
CA SER A 223 17.51 11.78 4.30
C SER A 223 16.72 10.68 5.01
N LEU A 224 16.51 9.52 4.36
CA LEU A 224 15.86 8.39 5.01
C LEU A 224 16.70 7.86 6.18
N LYS A 225 18.01 7.67 5.96
CA LYS A 225 18.94 7.17 6.98
C LYS A 225 18.97 8.05 8.23
N ASN A 226 18.89 9.37 8.05
CA ASN A 226 18.97 10.33 9.14
C ASN A 226 17.62 10.78 9.69
N SER A 227 16.51 10.26 9.15
CA SER A 227 15.17 10.64 9.58
C SER A 227 14.91 10.18 11.03
N ILE A 228 14.80 11.15 11.94
CA ILE A 228 14.53 10.91 13.37
C ILE A 228 13.23 10.11 13.54
N LYS A 229 12.14 10.52 12.85
CA LYS A 229 10.84 9.83 12.86
C LYS A 229 10.99 8.36 12.45
N ASN A 230 11.57 8.09 11.28
CA ASN A 230 11.66 6.72 10.77
C ASN A 230 12.56 5.84 11.64
N ARG A 231 13.65 6.39 12.20
CA ARG A 231 14.52 5.67 13.13
C ARG A 231 13.80 5.36 14.45
N ALA A 232 13.01 6.28 14.99
CA ALA A 232 12.24 6.07 16.20
C ALA A 232 11.21 4.93 16.03
N GLU A 233 10.43 4.97 14.94
CA GLU A 233 9.48 3.90 14.60
C GLU A 233 10.20 2.56 14.41
N ASN A 234 11.31 2.55 13.68
CA ASN A 234 12.07 1.32 13.44
C ASN A 234 12.64 0.74 14.75
N THR A 235 13.17 1.59 15.64
CA THR A 235 13.69 1.19 16.96
C THR A 235 12.60 0.53 17.79
N MET A 236 11.44 1.17 17.88
CA MET A 236 10.31 0.63 18.66
C MET A 236 9.87 -0.75 18.14
N ILE A 237 9.77 -0.94 16.82
CA ILE A 237 9.42 -2.25 16.24
C ILE A 237 10.54 -3.27 16.46
N ALA A 238 11.80 -2.85 16.34
CA ALA A 238 12.93 -3.73 16.59
C ALA A 238 12.95 -4.23 18.04
N ASP A 239 12.66 -3.36 19.00
CA ASP A 239 12.59 -3.70 20.42
C ASP A 239 11.42 -4.64 20.73
N LEU A 240 10.26 -4.43 20.11
CA LEU A 240 9.13 -5.36 20.23
C LEU A 240 9.51 -6.77 19.76
N ILE A 241 10.21 -6.88 18.62
CA ILE A 241 10.67 -8.17 18.08
C ILE A 241 11.78 -8.79 18.94
N ARG A 242 12.69 -7.97 19.51
CA ARG A 242 13.70 -8.46 20.47
C ARG A 242 13.04 -9.08 21.70
N ASN A 243 12.02 -8.41 22.26
CA ASN A 243 11.26 -8.92 23.39
C ASN A 243 10.56 -10.26 23.05
N ASP A 244 9.93 -10.34 21.88
CA ASP A 244 9.27 -11.56 21.43
C ASP A 244 10.26 -12.72 21.20
N LEU A 245 11.42 -12.45 20.59
CA LEU A 245 12.49 -13.43 20.43
C LEU A 245 13.09 -13.87 21.78
N GLY A 246 13.10 -12.99 22.79
CA GLY A 246 13.58 -13.28 24.15
C GLY A 246 12.87 -14.47 24.80
N LYS A 247 11.61 -14.71 24.46
CA LYS A 247 10.79 -15.81 25.00
C LYS A 247 11.28 -17.20 24.58
N ILE A 248 11.96 -17.30 23.43
CA ILE A 248 12.32 -18.59 22.79
C ILE A 248 13.82 -18.72 22.49
N SER A 249 14.60 -17.68 22.78
CA SER A 249 16.03 -17.63 22.48
C SER A 249 16.88 -17.80 23.73
N ARG A 250 18.11 -18.28 23.55
CA ARG A 250 19.11 -18.35 24.61
C ARG A 250 19.38 -16.94 25.15
N PRO A 251 19.43 -16.74 26.48
CA PRO A 251 19.79 -15.46 27.08
C PRO A 251 21.11 -14.91 26.50
N GLY A 252 21.14 -13.60 26.24
CA GLY A 252 22.31 -12.93 25.65
C GLY A 252 22.57 -13.19 24.16
N SER A 253 21.83 -14.08 23.50
CA SER A 253 22.08 -14.42 22.09
C SER A 253 21.46 -13.45 21.06
N ILE A 254 20.56 -12.58 21.52
CA ILE A 254 19.84 -11.64 20.65
C ILE A 254 20.77 -10.50 20.25
N MET A 255 20.99 -10.35 18.96
CA MET A 255 21.85 -9.33 18.38
C MET A 255 21.08 -8.51 17.35
N VAL A 256 21.21 -7.18 17.46
CA VAL A 256 20.81 -6.26 16.41
C VAL A 256 21.99 -6.08 15.45
N LYS A 257 21.77 -6.38 14.17
CA LYS A 257 22.74 -6.21 13.08
C LYS A 257 22.20 -5.16 12.11
N LYS A 258 23.09 -4.33 11.56
CA LYS A 258 22.75 -3.28 10.58
C LYS A 258 21.52 -2.45 11.00
N PRO A 259 21.54 -1.82 12.19
CA PRO A 259 20.44 -0.96 12.60
C PRO A 259 20.25 0.16 11.56
N PHE A 260 19.00 0.38 11.15
CA PHE A 260 18.64 1.36 10.12
C PHE A 260 19.35 1.14 8.78
N GLY A 261 19.62 -0.12 8.44
CA GLY A 261 20.18 -0.52 7.15
C GLY A 261 19.23 -0.15 6.02
N LEU A 262 19.78 0.42 4.94
CA LEU A 262 19.01 0.77 3.76
C LEU A 262 19.09 -0.33 2.71
N GLU A 263 17.95 -0.89 2.37
CA GLU A 263 17.80 -1.74 1.19
C GLU A 263 17.43 -0.88 -0.02
N LYS A 264 18.24 -0.97 -1.06
CA LYS A 264 18.00 -0.31 -2.35
C LYS A 264 17.12 -1.21 -3.21
N HIS A 265 15.92 -0.75 -3.53
CA HIS A 265 15.03 -1.36 -4.51
C HIS A 265 15.01 -0.53 -5.80
N GLU A 266 14.36 -1.06 -6.84
CA GLU A 266 14.27 -0.41 -8.15
C GLU A 266 13.59 0.97 -8.07
N THR A 267 12.51 1.08 -7.29
CA THR A 267 11.67 2.30 -7.18
C THR A 267 11.81 3.05 -5.86
N LEU A 268 12.34 2.42 -4.81
CA LEU A 268 12.47 3.02 -3.47
C LEU A 268 13.70 2.54 -2.68
N PHE A 269 14.01 3.24 -1.60
CA PHE A 269 14.81 2.77 -0.47
C PHE A 269 13.87 2.31 0.65
N GLN A 270 14.24 1.21 1.32
CA GLN A 270 13.55 0.68 2.48
C GLN A 270 14.52 0.64 3.67
N MET A 271 14.15 1.26 4.79
CA MET A 271 14.92 1.11 6.02
C MET A 271 14.50 -0.17 6.75
N THR A 272 15.50 -0.93 7.18
CA THR A 272 15.39 -2.24 7.84
C THR A 272 16.33 -2.31 9.03
N THR A 273 16.00 -3.14 10.02
CA THR A 273 16.92 -3.48 11.11
C THR A 273 16.92 -4.98 11.27
N GLU A 274 18.09 -5.60 11.14
CA GLU A 274 18.20 -7.06 11.20
C GLU A 274 18.34 -7.50 12.66
N ILE A 275 17.53 -8.48 13.08
CA ILE A 275 17.59 -9.04 14.43
C ILE A 275 17.89 -10.52 14.30
N ARG A 276 18.93 -11.00 14.99
CA ARG A 276 19.31 -12.40 15.02
C ARG A 276 19.27 -12.94 16.44
N SER A 277 18.99 -14.23 16.60
CA SER A 277 19.12 -14.92 17.88
C SER A 277 19.49 -16.39 17.71
N GLN A 278 19.89 -17.03 18.82
CA GLN A 278 20.01 -18.48 18.92
C GLN A 278 18.83 -19.01 19.72
N LEU A 279 18.03 -19.89 19.12
CA LEU A 279 16.93 -20.56 19.79
C LEU A 279 17.42 -21.49 20.90
N ASN A 280 16.56 -21.67 21.89
CA ASN A 280 16.71 -22.75 22.85
C ASN A 280 16.64 -24.11 22.12
N PRO A 281 17.33 -25.15 22.63
CA PRO A 281 17.23 -26.50 22.07
C PRO A 281 15.78 -26.97 22.01
N GLY A 282 15.41 -27.65 20.94
CA GLY A 282 14.08 -28.26 20.81
C GLY A 282 12.94 -27.33 20.37
N ILE A 283 13.17 -26.02 20.23
CA ILE A 283 12.14 -25.06 19.77
C ILE A 283 11.60 -25.42 18.37
N LYS A 284 10.28 -25.56 18.28
CA LYS A 284 9.52 -25.89 17.07
C LYS A 284 8.52 -24.79 16.70
N LEU A 285 7.69 -25.02 15.68
CA LEU A 285 6.74 -24.01 15.22
C LEU A 285 5.66 -23.71 16.25
N ALA A 286 5.23 -24.73 17.00
CA ALA A 286 4.28 -24.55 18.09
C ALA A 286 4.81 -23.67 19.22
N ASP A 287 6.12 -23.45 19.33
CA ASP A 287 6.72 -22.49 20.26
C ASP A 287 6.94 -21.12 19.61
N ILE A 288 7.36 -21.10 18.33
CA ILE A 288 7.69 -19.89 17.58
C ILE A 288 6.44 -19.02 17.33
N PHE A 289 5.33 -19.64 16.91
CA PHE A 289 4.11 -18.89 16.56
C PHE A 289 3.52 -18.15 17.77
N PRO A 290 3.30 -18.79 18.94
CA PRO A 290 2.82 -18.08 20.13
C PRO A 290 3.73 -16.94 20.58
N ALA A 291 5.05 -17.10 20.45
CA ALA A 291 6.00 -16.06 20.85
C ALA A 291 5.98 -14.84 19.92
N LEU A 292 5.91 -15.05 18.61
CA LEU A 292 6.15 -14.01 17.60
C LEU A 292 4.87 -13.49 16.90
N PHE A 293 3.82 -14.31 16.79
CA PHE A 293 2.67 -14.04 15.91
C PHE A 293 1.46 -13.43 16.67
N PRO A 294 0.74 -12.46 16.08
CA PRO A 294 1.03 -11.77 14.82
C PRO A 294 2.26 -10.87 14.93
N CYS A 295 2.84 -10.54 13.77
CA CYS A 295 4.05 -9.72 13.73
C CYS A 295 3.81 -8.33 14.36
N GLY A 296 4.78 -7.86 15.15
CA GLY A 296 4.71 -6.57 15.84
C GLY A 296 4.55 -5.38 14.89
N SER A 297 5.13 -5.44 13.69
CA SER A 297 5.11 -4.35 12.71
C SER A 297 3.72 -4.04 12.13
N VAL A 298 2.81 -5.00 12.22
CA VAL A 298 1.44 -4.95 11.67
C VAL A 298 0.34 -4.98 12.74
N THR A 299 0.71 -4.93 14.01
CA THR A 299 -0.22 -4.86 15.15
C THR A 299 -0.13 -3.49 15.81
N GLY A 300 0.86 -3.30 16.68
CA GLY A 300 1.04 -2.11 17.50
C GLY A 300 1.79 -2.45 18.78
N ALA A 301 2.08 -1.43 19.58
CA ALA A 301 2.82 -1.57 20.83
C ALA A 301 2.10 -0.82 21.94
N PRO A 302 1.80 -1.44 23.10
CA PRO A 302 1.92 -2.87 23.42
C PRO A 302 0.97 -3.77 22.59
N LYS A 303 1.44 -4.97 22.18
CA LYS A 303 0.72 -5.85 21.23
C LYS A 303 -0.70 -6.22 21.67
N ILE A 304 -0.87 -6.63 22.94
CA ILE A 304 -2.18 -7.06 23.47
C ILE A 304 -3.19 -5.91 23.42
N ARG A 305 -2.81 -4.74 23.93
CA ARG A 305 -3.69 -3.56 23.95
C ARG A 305 -4.00 -3.07 22.55
N ALA A 306 -3.01 -3.04 21.66
CA ALA A 306 -3.23 -2.71 20.25
C ALA A 306 -4.23 -3.66 19.57
N MET A 307 -4.14 -4.98 19.81
CA MET A 307 -5.06 -5.95 19.23
C MET A 307 -6.50 -5.84 19.77
N GLN A 308 -6.66 -5.45 21.05
CA GLN A 308 -7.98 -5.13 21.62
C GLN A 308 -8.60 -3.91 20.94
N ILE A 309 -7.83 -2.84 20.74
CA ILE A 309 -8.29 -1.62 20.07
C ILE A 309 -8.58 -1.88 18.58
N ILE A 310 -7.71 -2.63 17.89
CA ILE A 310 -7.94 -3.02 16.47
C ILE A 310 -9.29 -3.72 16.31
N LYS A 311 -9.64 -4.63 17.23
CA LYS A 311 -10.88 -5.39 17.17
C LYS A 311 -12.13 -4.50 17.27
N THR A 312 -12.07 -3.39 18.00
CA THR A 312 -13.20 -2.44 18.12
C THR A 312 -13.22 -1.42 16.98
N LEU A 313 -12.07 -1.08 16.42
CA LEU A 313 -11.96 -0.07 15.37
C LEU A 313 -12.28 -0.61 13.98
N GLU A 314 -11.75 -1.77 13.62
CA GLU A 314 -11.84 -2.34 12.27
C GLU A 314 -13.20 -3.04 12.05
N SER A 315 -13.86 -2.72 10.94
CA SER A 315 -15.18 -3.24 10.59
C SER A 315 -15.15 -4.63 9.93
N SER A 316 -13.96 -5.20 9.70
CA SER A 316 -13.81 -6.50 9.06
C SER A 316 -12.55 -7.21 9.50
N TRP A 317 -12.57 -8.53 9.49
CA TRP A 317 -11.40 -9.36 9.72
C TRP A 317 -10.32 -9.12 8.64
N ARG A 318 -9.06 -9.17 9.04
CA ARG A 318 -7.91 -8.95 8.16
C ARG A 318 -7.68 -10.17 7.26
N GLY A 319 -7.93 -11.38 7.75
CA GLY A 319 -7.75 -12.60 6.97
C GLY A 319 -6.28 -12.89 6.72
N VAL A 320 -5.92 -13.24 5.48
CA VAL A 320 -4.51 -13.51 5.18
C VAL A 320 -3.68 -12.24 5.28
N TYR A 321 -4.25 -11.08 4.96
CA TYR A 321 -3.55 -9.80 5.11
C TYR A 321 -3.09 -9.58 6.56
N THR A 322 -1.83 -9.14 6.73
CA THR A 322 -1.11 -9.03 8.03
C THR A 322 -0.92 -10.33 8.82
N GLY A 323 -1.32 -11.48 8.24
CA GLY A 323 -0.89 -12.79 8.68
C GLY A 323 0.53 -13.12 8.22
N THR A 324 0.79 -14.37 7.89
CA THR A 324 2.09 -14.83 7.38
C THR A 324 1.95 -15.90 6.30
N LEU A 325 2.87 -15.92 5.34
CA LEU A 325 2.99 -16.98 4.34
C LEU A 325 4.41 -17.52 4.30
N GLY A 326 4.58 -18.81 4.03
CA GLY A 326 5.91 -19.40 4.06
C GLY A 326 5.96 -20.91 3.87
N TYR A 327 7.13 -21.47 4.16
CA TYR A 327 7.38 -22.90 4.11
C TYR A 327 8.31 -23.38 5.22
N ILE A 328 8.28 -24.69 5.43
CA ILE A 328 9.10 -25.44 6.38
C ILE A 328 9.70 -26.64 5.65
N THR A 329 10.98 -26.91 5.91
CA THR A 329 11.70 -28.08 5.38
C THR A 329 11.53 -29.30 6.31
N PRO A 330 11.82 -30.51 5.81
CA PRO A 330 11.93 -31.72 6.62
C PRO A 330 12.75 -31.52 7.90
N GLY A 331 12.30 -32.16 8.97
CA GLY A 331 12.84 -32.06 10.33
C GLY A 331 12.57 -30.72 11.03
N GLY A 332 11.80 -29.80 10.42
CA GLY A 332 11.62 -28.45 10.95
C GLY A 332 12.92 -27.64 11.02
N LYS A 333 13.97 -28.09 10.30
CA LYS A 333 15.32 -27.52 10.39
C LYS A 333 15.34 -26.09 9.89
N ASN A 334 14.75 -25.84 8.72
CA ASN A 334 14.68 -24.52 8.11
C ASN A 334 13.21 -24.12 7.89
N ALA A 335 12.94 -22.83 8.06
CA ALA A 335 11.65 -22.24 7.76
C ALA A 335 11.82 -20.78 7.32
N VAL A 336 11.01 -20.31 6.38
CA VAL A 336 10.99 -18.91 5.96
C VAL A 336 9.54 -18.47 5.88
N PHE A 337 9.24 -17.38 6.57
CA PHE A 337 7.93 -16.78 6.63
C PHE A 337 8.03 -15.28 6.40
N SER A 338 7.18 -14.75 5.52
CA SER A 338 7.04 -13.32 5.25
C SER A 338 5.75 -12.79 5.86
N VAL A 339 5.76 -11.53 6.30
CA VAL A 339 4.53 -10.86 6.75
C VAL A 339 3.61 -10.70 5.53
N ALA A 340 2.34 -11.06 5.66
CA ALA A 340 1.40 -11.06 4.54
C ALA A 340 0.85 -9.65 4.22
N ILE A 341 1.72 -8.71 3.87
CA ILE A 341 1.39 -7.38 3.38
C ILE A 341 1.49 -7.31 1.85
N ARG A 342 0.82 -6.34 1.22
CA ARG A 342 0.67 -6.29 -0.25
C ARG A 342 0.16 -7.64 -0.80
N THR A 343 -0.87 -8.17 -0.14
CA THR A 343 -1.44 -9.50 -0.39
C THR A 343 -2.90 -9.38 -0.79
N ALA A 344 -3.24 -9.86 -1.99
CA ALA A 344 -4.59 -9.93 -2.52
C ALA A 344 -5.20 -11.32 -2.29
N GLU A 345 -6.40 -11.36 -1.74
CA GLU A 345 -7.22 -12.56 -1.59
C GLU A 345 -8.32 -12.55 -2.65
N LEU A 346 -8.40 -13.60 -3.46
CA LEU A 346 -9.27 -13.69 -4.62
C LEU A 346 -10.23 -14.88 -4.49
N LYS A 347 -11.51 -14.67 -4.74
CA LYS A 347 -12.53 -15.73 -4.76
C LYS A 347 -13.67 -15.34 -5.69
N ARG A 348 -14.07 -16.24 -6.61
CA ARG A 348 -15.24 -16.04 -7.50
C ARG A 348 -15.25 -14.66 -8.18
N GLN A 349 -14.15 -14.28 -8.84
CA GLN A 349 -13.99 -12.98 -9.53
C GLN A 349 -14.07 -11.73 -8.64
N LYS A 350 -14.11 -11.89 -7.31
CA LYS A 350 -14.01 -10.81 -6.33
C LYS A 350 -12.66 -10.85 -5.63
N GLY A 351 -12.01 -9.70 -5.55
CA GLY A 351 -10.73 -9.49 -4.89
C GLY A 351 -10.85 -8.61 -3.65
N ARG A 352 -10.00 -8.89 -2.67
CA ARG A 352 -9.81 -8.09 -1.46
C ARG A 352 -8.31 -7.86 -1.28
N LEU A 353 -7.91 -6.60 -1.09
CA LEU A 353 -6.54 -6.22 -0.74
C LEU A 353 -6.59 -5.39 0.53
N GLY A 354 -5.94 -5.83 1.60
CA GLY A 354 -5.80 -5.00 2.80
C GLY A 354 -4.77 -3.88 2.60
N ILE A 355 -5.08 -2.70 3.11
CA ILE A 355 -4.17 -1.56 3.20
C ILE A 355 -4.21 -0.96 4.61
N GLY A 356 -3.17 -0.22 4.98
CA GLY A 356 -3.09 0.38 6.31
C GLY A 356 -1.78 1.11 6.55
N SER A 357 -1.70 1.71 7.74
CA SER A 357 -0.52 2.43 8.19
C SER A 357 -0.36 2.36 9.71
N GLY A 358 0.87 2.58 10.16
CA GLY A 358 1.21 2.64 11.58
C GLY A 358 0.95 4.03 12.11
N ILE A 359 -0.03 4.15 13.00
CA ILE A 359 -0.45 5.43 13.57
C ILE A 359 0.33 5.69 14.84
N VAL A 360 1.03 6.82 14.86
CA VAL A 360 1.71 7.40 16.03
C VAL A 360 1.09 8.76 16.37
N TRP A 361 1.52 9.39 17.47
CA TRP A 361 0.98 10.68 17.92
C TRP A 361 0.98 11.76 16.82
N ASP A 362 2.10 11.88 16.11
CA ASP A 362 2.31 12.88 15.06
C ASP A 362 1.66 12.52 13.72
N SER A 363 1.02 11.35 13.60
CA SER A 363 0.34 10.95 12.37
C SER A 363 -0.79 11.91 12.03
N ARG A 364 -0.91 12.29 10.76
CA ARG A 364 -1.97 13.15 10.24
C ARG A 364 -2.91 12.33 9.37
N SER A 365 -4.21 12.33 9.68
CA SER A 365 -5.18 11.42 9.08
C SER A 365 -5.19 11.47 7.55
N ASP A 366 -5.06 12.66 6.96
CA ASP A 366 -5.11 12.84 5.51
C ASP A 366 -3.84 12.29 4.83
N GLU A 367 -2.67 12.50 5.44
CA GLU A 367 -1.38 11.96 4.97
C GLU A 367 -1.38 10.41 5.06
N GLU A 368 -1.84 9.86 6.18
CA GLU A 368 -1.90 8.42 6.44
C GLU A 368 -2.88 7.70 5.49
N TYR A 369 -4.04 8.30 5.23
CA TYR A 369 -5.01 7.77 4.27
C TYR A 369 -4.43 7.78 2.84
N GLY A 370 -3.76 8.88 2.47
CA GLY A 370 -3.02 8.97 1.20
C GLY A 370 -1.95 7.90 1.07
N GLU A 371 -1.18 7.65 2.12
CA GLU A 371 -0.16 6.59 2.16
C GLU A 371 -0.79 5.19 2.00
N CYS A 372 -1.91 4.92 2.66
CA CYS A 372 -2.63 3.65 2.53
C CYS A 372 -3.03 3.38 1.06
N LEU A 373 -3.59 4.38 0.39
CA LEU A 373 -3.98 4.26 -1.03
C LEU A 373 -2.76 4.11 -1.94
N LEU A 374 -1.68 4.86 -1.67
CA LEU A 374 -0.44 4.76 -2.44
C LEU A 374 0.16 3.35 -2.38
N LYS A 375 0.12 2.69 -1.21
CA LYS A 375 0.58 1.31 -1.04
C LYS A 375 -0.23 0.28 -1.87
N SER A 376 -1.37 0.66 -2.44
CA SER A 376 -2.16 -0.19 -3.34
C SER A 376 -1.94 0.06 -4.83
N ALA A 377 -1.22 1.11 -5.20
CA ALA A 377 -1.08 1.56 -6.59
C ALA A 377 -0.44 0.52 -7.52
N PHE A 378 0.35 -0.41 -6.97
CA PHE A 378 0.93 -1.52 -7.73
C PHE A 378 -0.14 -2.46 -8.34
N LEU A 379 -1.36 -2.48 -7.78
CA LEU A 379 -2.49 -3.26 -8.28
C LEU A 379 -3.49 -2.39 -9.05
N PHE A 380 -3.59 -1.10 -8.70
CA PHE A 380 -4.59 -0.18 -9.23
C PHE A 380 -3.92 1.10 -9.77
N PRO A 381 -3.47 1.12 -11.05
CA PRO A 381 -2.82 2.29 -11.63
C PRO A 381 -3.74 3.52 -11.73
N GLY A 382 -5.06 3.33 -11.62
CA GLY A 382 -6.05 4.41 -11.57
C GLY A 382 -5.94 5.35 -10.36
N TYR A 383 -5.15 5.01 -9.32
CA TYR A 383 -4.81 5.93 -8.24
C TYR A 383 -3.53 6.73 -8.50
N SER A 384 -2.74 6.37 -9.53
CA SER A 384 -1.43 6.97 -9.82
C SER A 384 -1.37 7.80 -11.10
N GLU A 385 -2.33 7.71 -12.02
CA GLU A 385 -2.32 8.52 -13.25
C GLU A 385 -3.15 9.80 -13.12
N PHE A 386 -2.59 10.78 -12.43
CA PHE A 386 -2.97 12.17 -12.66
C PHE A 386 -1.72 13.05 -12.64
N LYS A 387 -1.79 14.19 -13.32
CA LYS A 387 -0.79 15.24 -13.24
C LYS A 387 -1.38 16.42 -12.48
N ILE A 388 -0.53 17.14 -11.75
CA ILE A 388 -0.89 18.45 -11.22
C ILE A 388 -0.77 19.44 -12.38
N ILE A 389 -1.76 20.32 -12.54
CA ILE A 389 -1.84 21.23 -13.67
C ILE A 389 -1.79 22.67 -13.18
N GLU A 390 -0.97 23.48 -13.83
CA GLU A 390 -1.10 24.93 -13.78
C GLU A 390 -1.40 25.51 -15.16
N SER A 391 -2.11 26.63 -15.17
CA SER A 391 -2.44 27.37 -16.39
C SER A 391 -2.01 28.82 -16.20
N LEU A 392 -0.91 29.20 -16.84
CA LEU A 392 -0.26 30.48 -16.68
C LEU A 392 -0.48 31.35 -17.92
N LEU A 393 -0.53 32.66 -17.70
CA LEU A 393 -0.54 33.65 -18.78
C LEU A 393 0.90 34.09 -19.06
N LEU A 394 1.32 34.01 -20.33
CA LEU A 394 2.59 34.53 -20.83
C LEU A 394 2.32 35.72 -21.76
N VAL A 395 2.84 36.90 -21.42
CA VAL A 395 2.70 38.12 -22.24
C VAL A 395 4.05 38.83 -22.28
N ARG A 396 4.51 39.24 -23.48
CA ARG A 396 5.81 39.91 -23.64
C ARG A 396 6.95 39.14 -22.96
N LYS A 397 6.93 37.80 -23.08
CA LYS A 397 7.89 36.87 -22.48
C LYS A 397 7.95 36.88 -20.93
N LYS A 398 6.92 37.40 -20.24
CA LYS A 398 6.79 37.37 -18.77
C LYS A 398 5.57 36.57 -18.34
N TYR A 399 5.75 35.71 -17.33
CA TYR A 399 4.67 34.95 -16.72
C TYR A 399 3.97 35.78 -15.64
N TYR A 400 2.64 35.83 -15.70
CA TYR A 400 1.82 36.46 -14.67
C TYR A 400 1.58 35.50 -13.50
N PHE A 401 1.64 36.02 -12.27
CA PHE A 401 1.41 35.28 -11.01
C PHE A 401 2.26 34.00 -10.87
N LEU A 402 3.48 34.02 -11.39
CA LEU A 402 4.32 32.82 -11.46
C LEU A 402 4.55 32.20 -10.08
N ASN A 403 4.85 33.01 -9.07
CA ASN A 403 5.13 32.51 -7.72
C ASN A 403 3.89 31.86 -7.11
N GLU A 404 2.73 32.49 -7.24
CA GLU A 404 1.45 32.01 -6.73
C GLU A 404 1.04 30.69 -7.40
N HIS A 405 1.26 30.56 -8.71
CA HIS A 405 1.07 29.30 -9.43
C HIS A 405 1.98 28.20 -8.89
N LEU A 406 3.27 28.50 -8.67
CA LEU A 406 4.24 27.52 -8.17
C LEU A 406 3.96 27.15 -6.71
N ASP A 407 3.53 28.08 -5.87
CA ASP A 407 3.14 27.82 -4.48
C ASP A 407 1.93 26.88 -4.40
N ARG A 408 0.93 27.09 -5.27
CA ARG A 408 -0.23 26.18 -5.36
C ARG A 408 0.15 24.80 -5.88
N MET A 409 1.01 24.73 -6.90
CA MET A 409 1.53 23.47 -7.43
C MET A 409 2.36 22.73 -6.38
N GLU A 410 3.19 23.42 -5.61
CA GLU A 410 3.99 22.86 -4.52
C GLU A 410 3.13 22.32 -3.38
N LYS A 411 2.11 23.07 -2.94
CA LYS A 411 1.13 22.60 -1.94
C LYS A 411 0.41 21.33 -2.41
N SER A 412 -0.01 21.30 -3.68
CA SER A 412 -0.65 20.12 -4.26
C SER A 412 0.33 18.94 -4.38
N ALA A 413 1.60 19.23 -4.71
CA ALA A 413 2.64 18.22 -4.78
C ALA A 413 2.95 17.62 -3.42
N ALA A 414 3.02 18.43 -2.36
CA ALA A 414 3.19 17.95 -0.99
C ALA A 414 2.00 17.06 -0.56
N CYS A 415 0.77 17.51 -0.80
CA CYS A 415 -0.45 16.77 -0.47
C CYS A 415 -0.49 15.38 -1.12
N PHE A 416 -0.15 15.29 -2.40
CA PHE A 416 -0.19 14.02 -3.15
C PHE A 416 1.15 13.29 -3.27
N SER A 417 2.18 13.78 -2.57
CA SER A 417 3.55 13.27 -2.60
C SER A 417 4.17 13.19 -4.01
N PHE A 418 4.00 14.25 -4.81
CA PHE A 418 4.72 14.45 -6.07
C PHE A 418 6.09 15.03 -5.78
N VAL A 419 7.10 14.61 -6.54
CA VAL A 419 8.40 15.28 -6.51
C VAL A 419 8.24 16.65 -7.17
N PHE A 420 8.57 17.71 -6.45
CA PHE A 420 8.50 19.08 -6.94
C PHE A 420 9.88 19.74 -6.81
N SER A 421 10.31 20.43 -7.86
CA SER A 421 11.53 21.23 -7.86
C SER A 421 11.23 22.57 -8.49
N ARG A 422 11.02 23.58 -7.63
CA ARG A 422 10.76 24.96 -8.04
C ARG A 422 11.81 25.47 -9.01
N GLU A 423 13.08 25.24 -8.69
CA GLU A 423 14.23 25.67 -9.49
C GLU A 423 14.23 25.09 -10.91
N LYS A 424 13.99 23.77 -11.06
CA LYS A 424 13.95 23.11 -12.37
C LYS A 424 12.80 23.65 -13.23
N ILE A 425 11.63 23.83 -12.63
CA ILE A 425 10.43 24.34 -13.31
C ILE A 425 10.65 25.81 -13.73
N VAL A 426 11.13 26.67 -12.82
CA VAL A 426 11.43 28.08 -13.12
C VAL A 426 12.44 28.19 -14.26
N ARG A 427 13.52 27.42 -14.21
CA ARG A 427 14.55 27.44 -15.26
C ARG A 427 13.96 27.04 -16.63
N ALA A 428 13.11 26.01 -16.66
CA ALA A 428 12.46 25.57 -17.90
C ALA A 428 11.43 26.59 -18.42
N LEU A 429 10.64 27.20 -17.54
CA LEU A 429 9.71 28.27 -17.91
C LEU A 429 10.45 29.49 -18.47
N LEU A 430 11.54 29.94 -17.84
CA LEU A 430 12.34 31.05 -18.34
C LEU A 430 12.96 30.74 -19.71
N LYS A 431 13.45 29.51 -19.93
CA LYS A 431 13.94 29.06 -21.24
C LYS A 431 12.80 29.06 -22.27
N HIS A 432 11.63 28.57 -21.90
CA HIS A 432 10.44 28.57 -22.77
C HIS A 432 10.05 30.00 -23.16
N ALA A 433 9.95 30.92 -22.20
CA ALA A 433 9.56 32.30 -22.46
C ALA A 433 10.50 33.04 -23.43
N ARG A 434 11.82 32.78 -23.39
CA ARG A 434 12.79 33.36 -24.33
C ARG A 434 12.52 32.96 -25.78
N ASN A 435 12.10 31.71 -25.98
CA ASN A 435 11.86 31.10 -27.29
C ASN A 435 10.41 31.28 -27.78
N SER A 436 9.53 31.84 -26.95
CA SER A 436 8.13 32.09 -27.30
C SER A 436 7.93 33.44 -28.01
N SER A 437 6.86 33.51 -28.81
CA SER A 437 6.41 34.77 -29.43
C SER A 437 6.09 35.84 -28.37
N PRO A 438 6.26 37.15 -28.67
CA PRO A 438 5.85 38.23 -27.78
C PRO A 438 4.33 38.30 -27.50
N GLU A 439 3.52 37.70 -28.37
CA GLU A 439 2.06 37.66 -28.24
C GLU A 439 1.58 36.94 -26.97
N ALA A 440 0.38 37.30 -26.50
CA ALA A 440 -0.24 36.67 -25.35
C ALA A 440 -0.55 35.19 -25.60
N ARG A 441 -0.10 34.32 -24.69
CA ARG A 441 -0.30 32.86 -24.77
C ARG A 441 -0.75 32.28 -23.44
N LYS A 442 -1.59 31.24 -23.53
CA LYS A 442 -1.91 30.37 -22.41
C LYS A 442 -0.91 29.23 -22.36
N ILE A 443 -0.21 29.13 -21.24
CA ILE A 443 0.77 28.09 -20.97
C ILE A 443 0.18 27.09 -20.00
N ARG A 444 0.22 25.81 -20.33
CA ARG A 444 -0.22 24.72 -19.46
C ARG A 444 1.00 23.95 -18.99
N LEU A 445 1.26 24.02 -17.69
CA LEU A 445 2.32 23.28 -17.03
C LEU A 445 1.72 22.02 -16.40
N LEU A 446 2.25 20.86 -16.75
CA LEU A 446 1.82 19.57 -16.20
C LEU A 446 2.96 18.95 -15.42
N LEU A 447 2.74 18.66 -14.14
CA LEU A 447 3.71 17.98 -13.28
C LEU A 447 3.29 16.51 -13.10
N GLY A 448 4.15 15.60 -13.53
CA GLY A 448 4.08 14.18 -13.26
C GLY A 448 4.65 13.84 -11.89
N ARG A 449 4.27 12.65 -11.39
CA ARG A 449 4.58 12.22 -10.01
C ARG A 449 6.07 12.12 -9.72
N SER A 450 6.87 11.79 -10.72
CA SER A 450 8.33 11.63 -10.59
C SER A 450 9.10 12.96 -10.66
N GLY A 451 8.38 14.07 -10.79
CA GLY A 451 8.95 15.41 -11.00
C GLY A 451 9.29 15.70 -12.46
N ASP A 452 8.96 14.78 -13.37
CA ASP A 452 8.86 15.07 -14.80
C ASP A 452 7.76 16.11 -15.02
N PHE A 453 7.98 17.03 -15.96
CA PHE A 453 6.95 18.01 -16.30
C PHE A 453 6.97 18.36 -17.78
N SER A 454 5.82 18.77 -18.30
CA SER A 454 5.66 19.27 -19.67
C SER A 454 5.06 20.67 -19.67
N ILE A 455 5.48 21.46 -20.66
CA ILE A 455 4.99 22.83 -20.90
C ILE A 455 4.32 22.82 -22.28
N GLU A 456 3.01 22.97 -22.29
CA GLU A 456 2.21 23.11 -23.50
C GLU A 456 1.84 24.58 -23.70
N GLN A 457 1.75 25.04 -24.94
CA GLN A 457 1.36 26.41 -25.26
C GLN A 457 0.19 26.45 -26.25
N SER A 458 -0.70 27.42 -26.06
CA SER A 458 -1.84 27.68 -26.94
C SER A 458 -2.08 29.19 -27.09
N LYS A 459 -2.67 29.61 -28.22
CA LYS A 459 -3.10 31.01 -28.40
C LYS A 459 -4.18 31.35 -27.38
N LEU A 460 -4.11 32.55 -26.82
CA LEU A 460 -5.17 33.03 -25.94
C LEU A 460 -6.40 33.35 -26.79
N ALA A 461 -7.55 32.76 -26.46
CA ALA A 461 -8.81 33.10 -27.13
C ALA A 461 -9.19 34.55 -26.81
N PRO A 462 -9.75 35.31 -27.78
CA PRO A 462 -10.20 36.68 -27.53
C PRO A 462 -11.33 36.68 -26.48
N VAL A 463 -11.30 37.66 -25.58
CA VAL A 463 -12.34 37.86 -24.58
C VAL A 463 -13.62 38.28 -25.30
N ARG A 464 -14.67 37.46 -25.19
CA ARG A 464 -16.00 37.81 -25.71
C ARG A 464 -16.79 38.52 -24.61
N HIS A 465 -17.03 39.82 -24.76
CA HIS A 465 -17.94 40.58 -23.90
C HIS A 465 -19.39 40.34 -24.33
N ALA A 466 -19.86 39.11 -24.19
CA ALA A 466 -21.21 38.70 -24.51
C ALA A 466 -21.90 38.12 -23.28
N VAL A 467 -23.23 38.25 -23.22
CA VAL A 467 -24.04 37.49 -22.25
C VAL A 467 -23.89 36.01 -22.59
N LEU A 468 -23.26 35.26 -21.68
CA LEU A 468 -22.99 33.84 -21.87
C LEU A 468 -24.13 33.01 -21.28
N LYS A 469 -24.61 32.02 -22.05
CA LYS A 469 -25.54 31.02 -21.53
C LYS A 469 -24.76 30.02 -20.66
N ILE A 470 -25.11 29.93 -19.39
CA ILE A 470 -24.55 28.97 -18.44
C ILE A 470 -25.61 27.95 -18.04
N LYS A 471 -25.20 26.75 -17.65
CA LYS A 471 -26.09 25.75 -17.06
C LYS A 471 -25.55 25.28 -15.71
N ILE A 472 -26.43 24.99 -14.76
CA ILE A 472 -26.06 24.30 -13.52
C ILE A 472 -26.13 22.78 -13.78
N SER A 473 -25.09 22.04 -13.39
CA SER A 473 -25.07 20.59 -13.53
C SER A 473 -26.15 19.95 -12.68
N ASP A 474 -26.75 18.90 -13.23
CA ASP A 474 -27.73 18.07 -12.53
C ASP A 474 -27.02 17.04 -11.61
N GLN A 475 -25.67 16.97 -11.67
CA GLN A 475 -24.82 16.12 -10.86
C GLN A 475 -24.15 16.94 -9.75
N ALA A 476 -24.35 16.52 -8.50
CA ALA A 476 -23.67 17.14 -7.37
C ALA A 476 -22.22 16.63 -7.25
N VAL A 477 -21.28 17.53 -6.99
CA VAL A 477 -19.92 17.17 -6.56
C VAL A 477 -19.90 16.90 -5.06
N ASN A 478 -18.95 16.09 -4.59
CA ASN A 478 -18.79 15.83 -3.16
C ASN A 478 -17.85 16.89 -2.56
N SER A 479 -18.35 17.74 -1.67
CA SER A 479 -17.56 18.80 -1.01
C SER A 479 -16.33 18.30 -0.23
N ARG A 480 -16.25 16.98 0.03
CA ARG A 480 -15.11 16.32 0.70
C ARG A 480 -14.14 15.65 -0.27
N ASP A 481 -14.37 15.73 -1.58
CA ASP A 481 -13.43 15.20 -2.56
C ASP A 481 -12.17 16.08 -2.60
N LEU A 482 -11.06 15.50 -2.14
CA LEU A 482 -9.76 16.14 -2.12
C LEU A 482 -9.33 16.64 -3.50
N PHE A 483 -9.78 16.02 -4.59
CA PHE A 483 -9.43 16.46 -5.96
C PHE A 483 -10.07 17.78 -6.38
N LEU A 484 -11.10 18.27 -5.69
CA LEU A 484 -11.71 19.58 -5.95
C LEU A 484 -10.85 20.73 -5.39
N GLN A 485 -10.15 20.47 -4.28
CA GLN A 485 -9.24 21.43 -3.65
C GLN A 485 -7.92 21.61 -4.41
N HIS A 486 -7.65 20.76 -5.40
CA HIS A 486 -6.38 20.71 -6.11
C HIS A 486 -6.55 20.66 -7.63
N LYS A 487 -5.74 21.46 -8.33
CA LYS A 487 -5.80 21.53 -9.79
C LYS A 487 -5.08 20.35 -10.43
N THR A 488 -5.84 19.35 -10.87
CA THR A 488 -5.31 18.09 -11.43
C THR A 488 -5.90 17.73 -12.81
N THR A 489 -5.34 16.72 -13.47
CA THR A 489 -5.94 16.12 -14.69
C THR A 489 -7.16 15.26 -14.40
N LYS A 490 -7.52 15.02 -13.13
CA LYS A 490 -8.63 14.15 -12.76
C LYS A 490 -9.95 14.94 -12.80
N ARG A 491 -10.39 15.27 -14.02
CA ARG A 491 -11.59 16.10 -14.29
C ARG A 491 -12.65 15.38 -15.13
N ARG A 492 -12.77 14.05 -14.96
CA ARG A 492 -13.65 13.20 -15.79
C ARG A 492 -15.11 13.70 -15.80
N LEU A 493 -15.71 13.90 -14.63
CA LEU A 493 -17.09 14.38 -14.50
C LEU A 493 -17.30 15.73 -15.22
N PHE A 494 -16.39 16.69 -15.00
CA PHE A 494 -16.44 18.00 -15.64
C PHE A 494 -16.37 17.91 -17.16
N ASN A 495 -15.45 17.07 -17.68
CA ASN A 495 -15.27 16.89 -19.12
C ASN A 495 -16.49 16.20 -19.76
N GLU A 496 -17.03 15.17 -19.11
CA GLU A 496 -18.20 14.42 -19.59
C GLU A 496 -19.45 15.33 -19.64
N GLU A 497 -19.77 16.03 -18.54
CA GLU A 497 -20.88 16.97 -18.48
C GLU A 497 -20.74 18.10 -19.50
N PHE A 498 -19.54 18.66 -19.67
CA PHE A 498 -19.29 19.74 -20.64
C PHE A 498 -19.44 19.26 -22.08
N SER A 499 -18.93 18.07 -22.40
CA SER A 499 -19.03 17.49 -23.75
C SER A 499 -20.47 17.11 -24.15
N GLY A 500 -21.31 16.75 -23.18
CA GLY A 500 -22.69 16.31 -23.40
C GLY A 500 -23.70 17.44 -23.67
N LYS A 501 -23.36 18.70 -23.39
CA LYS A 501 -24.31 19.82 -23.46
C LYS A 501 -23.93 20.81 -24.57
N LYS A 502 -24.47 20.58 -25.76
CA LYS A 502 -24.40 21.54 -26.87
C LYS A 502 -25.19 22.81 -26.47
N ASN A 503 -24.64 24.00 -26.76
CA ASN A 503 -25.27 25.32 -26.60
C ASN A 503 -25.16 26.02 -25.21
N CYS A 504 -24.13 25.71 -24.41
CA CYS A 504 -23.77 26.50 -23.22
C CYS A 504 -22.28 26.86 -23.23
N ALA A 505 -21.93 28.00 -22.65
CA ALA A 505 -20.56 28.49 -22.56
C ALA A 505 -19.80 27.94 -21.35
N GLU A 506 -20.51 27.55 -20.29
CA GLU A 506 -19.95 26.97 -19.07
C GLU A 506 -21.03 26.17 -18.31
N ILE A 507 -20.57 25.15 -17.58
CA ILE A 507 -21.38 24.38 -16.62
C ILE A 507 -20.87 24.67 -15.20
N ILE A 508 -21.78 25.06 -14.33
CA ILE A 508 -21.53 25.31 -12.91
C ILE A 508 -21.90 24.06 -12.10
N PHE A 509 -21.05 23.66 -11.18
CA PHE A 509 -21.30 22.53 -10.29
C PHE A 509 -21.72 23.00 -8.90
N CYS A 510 -22.68 22.29 -8.33
CA CYS A 510 -23.06 22.44 -6.93
C CYS A 510 -22.61 21.22 -6.14
N ASN A 511 -22.34 21.40 -4.85
CA ASN A 511 -22.07 20.27 -3.97
C ASN A 511 -23.37 19.60 -3.48
N GLU A 512 -23.23 18.56 -2.66
CA GLU A 512 -24.37 17.82 -2.08
C GLU A 512 -25.29 18.66 -1.17
N ARG A 513 -24.86 19.87 -0.79
CA ARG A 513 -25.65 20.85 -0.02
C ARG A 513 -26.33 21.91 -0.89
N GLY A 514 -26.18 21.84 -2.20
CA GLY A 514 -26.70 22.85 -3.13
C GLY A 514 -25.88 24.14 -3.20
N GLU A 515 -24.66 24.15 -2.63
CA GLU A 515 -23.78 25.31 -2.69
C GLU A 515 -22.96 25.28 -3.99
N ILE A 516 -22.77 26.43 -4.63
CA ILE A 516 -21.94 26.57 -5.83
C ILE A 516 -20.47 26.29 -5.49
N THR A 517 -19.77 25.57 -6.38
CA THR A 517 -18.35 25.19 -6.22
C THR A 517 -17.47 25.85 -7.29
N GLU A 518 -17.34 25.22 -8.46
CA GLU A 518 -16.55 25.69 -9.59
C GLU A 518 -17.30 25.51 -10.92
N GLY A 519 -16.79 26.14 -11.97
CA GLY A 519 -17.18 25.84 -13.35
C GLY A 519 -16.37 24.67 -13.92
N SER A 520 -16.79 24.12 -15.06
CA SER A 520 -16.07 23.02 -15.72
C SER A 520 -14.64 23.40 -16.12
N SER A 521 -14.41 24.68 -16.47
CA SER A 521 -13.11 25.20 -16.92
C SER A 521 -12.73 26.54 -16.30
N ASN A 522 -13.64 27.18 -15.57
CA ASN A 522 -13.49 28.54 -15.05
C ASN A 522 -13.84 28.65 -13.55
N ASN A 523 -13.25 29.66 -12.90
CA ASN A 523 -13.63 30.06 -11.55
C ASN A 523 -14.86 30.98 -11.58
N ILE A 524 -15.64 30.98 -10.51
CA ILE A 524 -16.89 31.73 -10.42
C ILE A 524 -16.70 32.92 -9.50
N PHE A 525 -16.98 34.13 -10.00
CA PHE A 525 -17.05 35.34 -9.21
C PHE A 525 -18.42 35.99 -9.37
N ILE A 526 -19.02 36.40 -8.25
CA ILE A 526 -20.30 37.10 -8.22
C ILE A 526 -20.07 38.51 -7.68
N ARG A 527 -20.50 39.53 -8.43
CA ARG A 527 -20.46 40.93 -7.98
C ARG A 527 -21.74 41.26 -7.20
N LYS A 528 -21.62 41.63 -5.92
CA LYS A 528 -22.73 42.12 -5.09
C LYS A 528 -22.29 43.40 -4.38
N LYS A 529 -23.09 44.46 -4.44
CA LYS A 529 -22.83 45.75 -3.75
C LYS A 529 -21.36 46.23 -3.92
N ASN A 530 -20.85 46.18 -5.15
CA ASN A 530 -19.46 46.52 -5.53
C ASN A 530 -18.33 45.63 -4.98
N LEU A 531 -18.64 44.50 -4.33
CA LEU A 531 -17.66 43.49 -3.93
C LEU A 531 -17.77 42.23 -4.80
N PHE A 532 -16.64 41.55 -5.01
CA PHE A 532 -16.59 40.26 -5.69
C PHE A 532 -16.50 39.12 -4.67
N PHE A 533 -17.35 38.11 -4.84
CA PHE A 533 -17.40 36.91 -4.00
C PHE A 533 -17.10 35.68 -4.85
N THR A 534 -16.33 34.74 -4.29
CA THR A 534 -16.09 33.41 -4.86
C THR A 534 -16.49 32.35 -3.83
N PRO A 535 -16.92 31.14 -4.24
CA PRO A 535 -17.16 30.06 -3.31
C PRO A 535 -15.94 29.76 -2.41
N PRO A 536 -16.15 29.49 -1.11
CA PRO A 536 -15.06 29.10 -0.21
C PRO A 536 -14.62 27.65 -0.47
N LEU A 537 -13.37 27.33 -0.12
CA LEU A 537 -12.80 25.97 -0.26
C LEU A 537 -13.61 24.88 0.48
N SER A 538 -14.39 25.24 1.50
CA SER A 538 -15.27 24.32 2.22
C SER A 538 -16.45 23.81 1.38
N CYS A 539 -16.75 24.46 0.26
CA CYS A 539 -17.79 24.03 -0.67
C CYS A 539 -17.31 22.90 -1.60
N GLY A 540 -16.00 22.72 -1.78
CA GLY A 540 -15.39 21.80 -2.74
C GLY A 540 -14.24 22.47 -3.46
#